data_AF-A0AA43D6W2-F1
#
_entry.id   AF-A0AA43D6W2-F1
#
_cell.length_a   1.000
_cell.length_b   1.000
_cell.length_c   1.000
_cell.angle_alpha   90.00
_cell.angle_beta   90.00
_cell.angle_gamma   90.00
#
_symmetry.space_group_name_H-M   'P 1'
#
loop_
_entity.id
_entity.type
_entity.pdbx_description
1 polymer ?
#
loop_
_entity_poly.entity_id
_entity_poly.type
_entity_poly.pdbx_seq_one_letter_code
_entity_poly.pdbx_strand_id
1 'polypeptide(L)'
;MNFRQRREDKNAVAPLAAAMTVIPTQARRLVYDSQHTNRQRLLLKRSEGNKPVRGDAAINTAYDFAGVVRNYYQQNYGYNSWDNQGSDLVLNVHYSQQYNNAFWDGDEMTFGDGDGRIFTSFVNSIDVTAHELTHGVVQTTAGLIYQSQPGALNEHFADVFGSVIKQAFKKQSAKTADWLIGDNIMGPTLKGQAIRSMKAPGTAYDNRLMGKDPQPDHMKDYYSGS
;
A
#
# COMPACT_ATOMS: atom_id res chain seq x y z
N MET A 1 39.42 -22.11 -11.25
CA MET A 1 38.04 -21.58 -11.43
C MET A 1 37.98 -20.20 -10.79
N ASN A 2 37.71 -19.14 -11.57
CA ASN A 2 37.95 -17.75 -11.18
C ASN A 2 36.63 -16.97 -11.01
N PHE A 3 36.61 -16.02 -10.07
CA PHE A 3 35.45 -15.27 -9.53
C PHE A 3 34.67 -14.40 -10.53
N ARG A 4 35.06 -14.37 -11.81
CA ARG A 4 34.47 -13.52 -12.86
C ARG A 4 33.23 -14.10 -13.54
N GLN A 5 32.99 -15.41 -13.46
CA GLN A 5 31.80 -16.05 -14.06
C GLN A 5 30.54 -16.02 -13.18
N ARG A 6 30.60 -15.46 -11.96
CA ARG A 6 29.44 -15.36 -11.05
C ARG A 6 28.63 -14.06 -11.16
N ARG A 7 28.93 -13.19 -12.14
CA ARG A 7 28.29 -11.86 -12.27
C ARG A 7 27.37 -11.68 -13.47
N GLU A 8 27.23 -12.66 -14.37
CA GLU A 8 26.40 -12.48 -15.58
C GLU A 8 25.01 -13.13 -15.51
N ASP A 9 24.72 -13.99 -14.52
CA ASP A 9 23.41 -14.69 -14.45
C ASP A 9 22.34 -13.99 -13.59
N LYS A 10 22.49 -12.71 -13.24
CA LYS A 10 21.51 -12.00 -12.38
C LYS A 10 20.52 -11.06 -13.08
N ASN A 11 20.51 -11.00 -14.42
CA ASN A 11 19.65 -10.07 -15.16
C ASN A 11 18.55 -10.72 -16.02
N ALA A 12 18.19 -11.98 -15.78
CA ALA A 12 16.96 -12.55 -16.33
C ALA A 12 15.88 -12.56 -15.26
N VAL A 13 15.01 -11.54 -15.24
CA VAL A 13 13.72 -11.63 -14.56
C VAL A 13 12.90 -12.63 -15.38
N ALA A 14 12.96 -13.92 -15.01
CA ALA A 14 12.06 -14.91 -15.56
C ALA A 14 10.62 -14.51 -15.22
N PRO A 15 9.64 -14.71 -16.13
CA PRO A 15 8.26 -14.44 -15.82
C PRO A 15 7.80 -15.52 -14.83
N LEU A 16 7.84 -15.23 -13.53
CA LEU A 16 7.19 -16.09 -12.53
C LEU A 16 5.70 -15.79 -12.53
N ALA A 17 5.03 -16.25 -13.58
CA ALA A 17 3.63 -16.62 -13.47
C ALA A 17 3.58 -17.91 -12.65
N ALA A 18 3.49 -17.79 -11.32
CA ALA A 18 2.78 -18.82 -10.59
C ALA A 18 1.36 -18.82 -11.18
N ALA A 19 0.95 -19.92 -11.80
CA ALA A 19 -0.43 -20.12 -12.20
C ALA A 19 -1.28 -20.22 -10.92
N MET A 20 -1.54 -19.07 -10.32
CA MET A 20 -2.60 -18.88 -9.34
C MET A 20 -3.89 -19.08 -10.12
N THR A 21 -4.72 -20.02 -9.67
CA THR A 21 -6.08 -20.17 -10.19
C THR A 21 -6.78 -18.83 -9.98
N VAL A 22 -6.90 -18.06 -11.07
CA VAL A 22 -7.72 -16.85 -11.10
C VAL A 22 -9.14 -17.35 -11.03
N ILE A 23 -9.76 -17.31 -9.85
CA ILE A 23 -11.22 -17.32 -9.78
C ILE A 23 -11.64 -16.06 -10.53
N PRO A 24 -12.43 -16.16 -11.62
CA PRO A 24 -12.85 -14.97 -12.36
C PRO A 24 -13.69 -14.10 -11.44
N THR A 25 -13.08 -13.09 -10.83
CA THR A 25 -13.81 -12.03 -10.17
C THR A 25 -14.35 -11.15 -11.30
N GLN A 26 -15.66 -10.89 -11.36
CA GLN A 26 -16.18 -9.85 -12.24
C GLN A 26 -15.66 -8.45 -11.86
N ALA A 27 -15.09 -8.30 -10.66
CA ALA A 27 -14.39 -7.12 -10.16
C ALA A 27 -13.27 -6.66 -11.09
N ARG A 28 -13.41 -5.48 -11.67
CA ARG A 28 -12.40 -4.83 -12.50
C ARG A 28 -11.49 -3.98 -11.62
N ARG A 29 -10.21 -3.91 -11.98
CA ARG A 29 -9.33 -2.82 -11.53
C ARG A 29 -9.45 -1.65 -12.51
N LEU A 30 -9.77 -0.48 -12.00
CA LEU A 30 -9.95 0.75 -12.77
C LEU A 30 -8.99 1.81 -12.22
N VAL A 31 -7.94 2.12 -12.98
CA VAL A 31 -6.95 3.13 -12.59
C VAL A 31 -7.14 4.40 -13.38
N TYR A 32 -7.40 5.47 -12.65
CA TYR A 32 -7.61 6.82 -13.13
C TYR A 32 -6.40 7.70 -12.84
N ASP A 33 -6.13 8.61 -13.77
CA ASP A 33 -5.17 9.70 -13.62
C ASP A 33 -5.94 10.98 -13.25
N SER A 34 -5.68 11.52 -12.07
CA SER A 34 -6.26 12.76 -11.55
C SER A 34 -5.61 14.02 -12.16
N GLN A 35 -4.56 13.86 -12.97
CA GLN A 35 -3.85 14.92 -13.70
C GLN A 35 -3.37 16.07 -12.81
N HIS A 36 -2.97 15.76 -11.59
CA HIS A 36 -2.56 16.70 -10.54
C HIS A 36 -3.66 17.70 -10.13
N THR A 37 -4.92 17.33 -10.37
CA THR A 37 -6.10 18.02 -9.86
C THR A 37 -6.64 17.33 -8.61
N ASN A 38 -7.58 17.96 -7.91
CA ASN A 38 -8.28 17.33 -6.78
C ASN A 38 -9.53 16.54 -7.24
N ARG A 39 -9.54 16.03 -8.47
CA ARG A 39 -10.67 15.27 -9.03
C ARG A 39 -10.31 13.80 -9.12
N GLN A 40 -11.10 12.96 -8.45
CA GLN A 40 -11.09 11.52 -8.66
C GLN A 40 -11.85 11.16 -9.94
N ARG A 41 -11.61 9.95 -10.45
CA ARG A 41 -12.23 9.37 -11.66
C ARG A 41 -12.16 10.26 -12.91
N LEU A 42 -11.09 11.07 -13.03
CA LEU A 42 -10.97 12.06 -14.10
C LEU A 42 -10.69 11.42 -15.46
N LEU A 43 -9.62 10.64 -15.58
CA LEU A 43 -9.21 10.00 -16.83
C LEU A 43 -8.85 8.54 -16.61
N LEU A 44 -9.69 7.61 -17.09
CA LEU A 44 -9.38 6.19 -17.02
C LEU A 44 -8.18 5.87 -17.92
N LYS A 45 -7.09 5.35 -17.33
CA LYS A 45 -5.86 5.01 -18.05
C LYS A 45 -5.64 3.52 -18.22
N ARG A 46 -6.09 2.71 -17.25
CA ARG A 46 -5.91 1.26 -17.28
C ARG A 46 -7.11 0.58 -16.64
N SER A 47 -7.66 -0.41 -17.34
CA SER A 47 -8.73 -1.28 -16.84
C SER A 47 -8.29 -2.75 -16.85
N GLU A 48 -9.11 -3.61 -16.24
CA GLU A 48 -8.86 -5.06 -16.18
C GLU A 48 -8.50 -5.65 -17.57
N GLY A 49 -7.43 -6.44 -17.62
CA GLY A 49 -6.93 -7.06 -18.85
C GLY A 49 -6.20 -6.13 -19.83
N ASN A 50 -6.14 -4.82 -19.57
CA ASN A 50 -5.40 -3.89 -20.42
C ASN A 50 -3.87 -4.08 -20.24
N LYS A 51 -3.14 -3.85 -21.33
CA LYS A 51 -1.67 -3.80 -21.30
C LYS A 51 -1.18 -2.66 -20.40
N PRO A 52 0.03 -2.76 -19.82
CA PRO A 52 0.64 -1.66 -19.08
C PRO A 52 0.71 -0.37 -19.89
N VAL A 53 0.46 0.76 -19.22
CA VAL A 53 0.53 2.10 -19.81
C VAL A 53 2.00 2.49 -19.97
N ARG A 54 2.42 2.88 -21.17
CA ARG A 54 3.80 3.31 -21.42
C ARG A 54 4.05 4.69 -20.84
N GLY A 55 5.21 4.88 -20.20
CA GLY A 55 5.65 6.19 -19.69
C GLY A 55 5.06 6.59 -18.34
N ASP A 56 4.24 5.74 -17.72
CA ASP A 56 3.60 6.03 -16.44
C ASP A 56 3.69 4.80 -15.52
N ALA A 57 4.65 4.84 -14.60
CA ALA A 57 4.85 3.77 -13.64
C ALA A 57 3.78 3.77 -12.54
N ALA A 58 3.24 4.94 -12.16
CA ALA A 58 2.29 5.05 -11.06
C ALA A 58 0.98 4.33 -11.39
N ILE A 59 0.46 4.53 -12.61
CA ILE A 59 -0.72 3.80 -13.10
C ILE A 59 -0.51 2.28 -13.07
N ASN A 60 0.68 1.83 -13.47
CA ASN A 60 0.95 0.39 -13.54
C ASN A 60 1.14 -0.23 -12.16
N THR A 61 1.90 0.43 -11.29
CA THR A 61 2.12 -0.02 -9.91
C THR A 61 0.81 -0.08 -9.13
N ALA A 62 -0.04 0.95 -9.24
CA ALA A 62 -1.36 0.96 -8.61
C ALA A 62 -2.21 -0.24 -9.07
N TYR A 63 -2.27 -0.49 -10.39
CA TYR A 63 -2.98 -1.64 -10.96
C TYR A 63 -2.45 -2.99 -10.45
N ASP A 64 -1.13 -3.14 -10.41
CA ASP A 64 -0.47 -4.39 -10.07
C ASP A 64 -0.59 -4.68 -8.56
N PHE A 65 -0.30 -3.70 -7.70
CA PHE A 65 -0.44 -3.83 -6.24
C PHE A 65 -1.89 -4.05 -5.81
N ALA A 66 -2.86 -3.32 -6.36
CA ALA A 66 -4.27 -3.57 -6.06
C ALA A 66 -4.68 -5.02 -6.39
N GLY A 67 -4.15 -5.56 -7.49
CA GLY A 67 -4.34 -6.97 -7.86
C GLY A 67 -3.73 -7.94 -6.84
N VAL A 68 -2.51 -7.66 -6.36
CA VAL A 68 -1.86 -8.49 -5.32
C VAL A 68 -2.67 -8.49 -4.03
N VAL A 69 -3.09 -7.31 -3.56
CA VAL A 69 -3.86 -7.16 -2.31
C VAL A 69 -5.19 -7.92 -2.39
N ARG A 70 -5.96 -7.70 -3.47
CA ARG A 70 -7.21 -8.43 -3.72
C ARG A 70 -7.02 -9.94 -3.74
N ASN A 71 -6.01 -10.40 -4.47
CA ASN A 71 -5.74 -11.83 -4.58
C ASN A 71 -5.34 -12.43 -3.24
N TYR A 72 -4.61 -11.69 -2.40
CA TYR A 72 -4.26 -12.14 -1.06
C TYR A 72 -5.52 -12.37 -0.21
N TYR A 73 -6.46 -11.42 -0.19
CA TYR A 73 -7.73 -11.57 0.53
C TYR A 73 -8.54 -12.77 0.03
N GLN A 74 -8.69 -12.89 -1.29
CA GLN A 74 -9.43 -13.99 -1.90
C GLN A 74 -8.82 -15.37 -1.60
N GLN A 75 -7.50 -15.50 -1.68
CA GLN A 75 -6.82 -16.79 -1.56
C GLN A 75 -6.68 -17.25 -0.11
N ASN A 76 -6.44 -16.33 0.82
CA ASN A 76 -6.16 -16.68 2.22
C ASN A 76 -7.42 -16.66 3.09
N TYR A 77 -8.42 -15.85 2.72
CA TYR A 77 -9.62 -15.67 3.54
C TYR A 77 -10.93 -15.94 2.78
N GLY A 78 -10.87 -16.25 1.48
CA GLY A 78 -12.08 -16.38 0.66
C GLY A 78 -12.83 -15.06 0.48
N TYR A 79 -12.20 -13.92 0.80
CA TYR A 79 -12.83 -12.61 0.84
C TYR A 79 -12.71 -11.91 -0.53
N ASN A 80 -13.83 -11.74 -1.23
CA ASN A 80 -13.85 -11.30 -2.63
C ASN A 80 -13.88 -9.75 -2.75
N SER A 81 -12.75 -9.15 -3.13
CA SER A 81 -12.56 -7.68 -3.18
C SER A 81 -12.59 -7.03 -1.79
N TRP A 82 -12.92 -5.73 -1.69
CA TRP A 82 -12.95 -5.01 -0.42
C TRP A 82 -14.26 -5.21 0.37
N ASP A 83 -15.31 -5.70 -0.27
CA ASP A 83 -16.66 -5.82 0.29
C ASP A 83 -17.19 -7.25 0.40
N ASN A 84 -16.37 -8.24 0.01
CA ASN A 84 -16.77 -9.64 -0.14
C ASN A 84 -17.89 -9.91 -1.18
N GLN A 85 -18.18 -8.93 -2.04
CA GLN A 85 -19.20 -9.05 -3.09
C GLN A 85 -18.58 -8.92 -4.49
N GLY A 86 -17.27 -8.72 -4.57
CA GLY A 86 -16.57 -8.58 -5.84
C GLY A 86 -16.77 -7.20 -6.46
N SER A 87 -16.86 -6.14 -5.65
CA SER A 87 -16.86 -4.77 -6.16
C SER A 87 -15.58 -4.43 -6.92
N ASP A 88 -15.71 -3.52 -7.89
CA ASP A 88 -14.58 -2.97 -8.64
C ASP A 88 -13.57 -2.29 -7.68
N LEU A 89 -12.29 -2.36 -8.04
CA LEU A 89 -11.24 -1.59 -7.37
C LEU A 89 -10.97 -0.32 -8.15
N VAL A 90 -11.40 0.80 -7.60
CA VAL A 90 -11.15 2.12 -8.19
C VAL A 90 -9.95 2.78 -7.52
N LEU A 91 -9.00 3.19 -8.35
CA LEU A 91 -7.69 3.72 -7.94
C LEU A 91 -7.45 5.05 -8.66
N ASN A 92 -7.10 6.08 -7.91
CA ASN A 92 -6.78 7.41 -8.41
C ASN A 92 -5.32 7.74 -8.12
N VAL A 93 -4.51 7.99 -9.15
CA VAL A 93 -3.12 8.42 -9.01
C VAL A 93 -2.93 9.84 -9.52
N HIS A 94 -1.78 10.45 -9.23
CA HIS A 94 -1.50 11.85 -9.56
C HIS A 94 -2.55 12.80 -8.96
N TYR A 95 -2.99 12.50 -7.73
CA TYR A 95 -3.97 13.32 -7.04
C TYR A 95 -3.31 14.57 -6.45
N SER A 96 -3.83 15.73 -6.84
CA SER A 96 -3.33 17.05 -6.45
C SER A 96 -1.83 17.26 -6.80
N GLN A 97 -1.26 18.38 -6.35
CA GLN A 97 0.16 18.70 -6.54
C GLN A 97 0.94 18.45 -5.26
N GLN A 98 2.05 17.71 -5.35
CA GLN A 98 2.93 17.43 -4.21
C GLN A 98 2.18 16.88 -2.98
N TYR A 99 1.14 16.08 -3.22
CA TYR A 99 0.24 15.62 -2.18
C TYR A 99 0.91 14.53 -1.35
N ASN A 100 1.16 14.83 -0.08
CA ASN A 100 1.83 13.95 0.87
C ASN A 100 0.85 13.03 1.59
N ASN A 101 -0.03 12.33 0.86
CA ASN A 101 -0.92 11.34 1.45
C ASN A 101 -1.45 10.30 0.44
N ALA A 102 -1.97 9.20 0.97
CA ALA A 102 -2.91 8.29 0.31
C ALA A 102 -4.12 8.09 1.23
N PHE A 103 -5.27 7.70 0.66
CA PHE A 103 -6.47 7.44 1.45
C PHE A 103 -7.47 6.53 0.74
N TRP A 104 -8.25 5.81 1.54
CA TRP A 104 -9.57 5.27 1.20
C TRP A 104 -10.67 6.23 1.65
N ASP A 105 -11.62 6.56 0.77
CA ASP A 105 -12.71 7.50 1.08
C ASP A 105 -14.08 6.85 1.36
N GLY A 106 -14.14 5.51 1.33
CA GLY A 106 -15.38 4.76 1.45
C GLY A 106 -15.80 4.02 0.18
N ASP A 107 -15.24 4.40 -0.99
CA ASP A 107 -15.54 3.79 -2.29
C ASP A 107 -14.29 3.58 -3.16
N GLU A 108 -13.26 4.43 -3.03
CA GLU A 108 -12.08 4.38 -3.86
C GLU A 108 -10.77 4.73 -3.14
N MET A 109 -9.65 4.24 -3.67
CA MET A 109 -8.31 4.58 -3.20
C MET A 109 -7.76 5.77 -3.99
N THR A 110 -7.05 6.65 -3.31
CA THR A 110 -6.42 7.84 -3.90
C THR A 110 -4.98 7.97 -3.42
N PHE A 111 -4.06 8.28 -4.34
CA PHE A 111 -2.63 8.36 -4.07
C PHE A 111 -2.05 9.69 -4.58
N GLY A 112 -1.38 10.39 -3.68
CA GLY A 112 -0.52 11.52 -4.03
C GLY A 112 0.87 11.10 -4.50
N ASP A 113 1.52 11.98 -5.25
CA ASP A 113 2.88 11.76 -5.74
C ASP A 113 3.98 12.13 -4.74
N GLY A 114 3.59 12.68 -3.59
CA GLY A 114 4.52 13.24 -2.62
C GLY A 114 5.21 14.51 -3.12
N ASP A 115 5.90 15.20 -2.22
CA ASP A 115 6.64 16.43 -2.49
C ASP A 115 8.05 16.19 -3.09
N GLY A 116 8.46 14.93 -3.25
CA GLY A 116 9.78 14.53 -3.71
C GLY A 116 10.91 14.75 -2.70
N ARG A 117 10.59 15.24 -1.49
CA ARG A 117 11.54 15.58 -0.42
C ARG A 117 11.32 14.73 0.82
N ILE A 118 10.13 14.81 1.42
CA ILE A 118 9.71 13.99 2.56
C ILE A 118 9.16 12.67 2.05
N PHE A 119 8.30 12.72 1.02
CA PHE A 119 7.70 11.55 0.42
C PHE A 119 7.90 11.52 -1.09
N THR A 120 7.96 10.30 -1.62
CA THR A 120 7.77 10.00 -3.04
C THR A 120 6.35 9.46 -3.26
N SER A 121 6.00 9.08 -4.49
CA SER A 121 4.64 8.65 -4.81
C SER A 121 4.16 7.50 -3.94
N PHE A 122 3.00 7.66 -3.32
CA PHE A 122 2.48 6.74 -2.30
C PHE A 122 2.14 5.35 -2.86
N VAL A 123 1.93 5.24 -4.19
CA VAL A 123 1.76 3.94 -4.86
C VAL A 123 3.02 3.07 -4.82
N ASN A 124 4.19 3.62 -4.49
CA ASN A 124 5.45 2.87 -4.45
C ASN A 124 5.51 1.86 -3.29
N SER A 125 4.61 1.94 -2.32
CA SER A 125 4.54 1.03 -1.18
C SER A 125 3.34 0.08 -1.28
N ILE A 126 3.61 -1.21 -1.40
CA ILE A 126 2.55 -2.23 -1.39
C ILE A 126 1.84 -2.31 -0.04
N ASP A 127 2.54 -2.07 1.08
CA ASP A 127 1.92 -1.99 2.41
C ASP A 127 0.99 -0.78 2.52
N VAL A 128 1.31 0.36 1.91
CA VAL A 128 0.39 1.51 1.82
C VAL A 128 -0.84 1.16 0.97
N THR A 129 -0.67 0.59 -0.23
CA THR A 129 -1.84 0.15 -1.03
C THR A 129 -2.70 -0.88 -0.28
N ALA A 130 -2.08 -1.80 0.44
CA ALA A 130 -2.77 -2.80 1.24
C ALA A 130 -3.46 -2.18 2.48
N HIS A 131 -2.84 -1.19 3.12
CA HIS A 131 -3.41 -0.41 4.21
C HIS A 131 -4.70 0.28 3.75
N GLU A 132 -4.65 1.03 2.65
CA GLU A 132 -5.83 1.75 2.14
C GLU A 132 -6.97 0.79 1.78
N LEU A 133 -6.69 -0.30 1.06
CA LEU A 133 -7.75 -1.26 0.71
C LEU A 133 -8.34 -1.96 1.95
N THR A 134 -7.52 -2.14 3.00
CA THR A 134 -7.97 -2.77 4.24
C THR A 134 -8.98 -1.90 4.99
N HIS A 135 -8.96 -0.57 4.85
CA HIS A 135 -10.04 0.26 5.39
C HIS A 135 -11.42 -0.14 4.82
N GLY A 136 -11.50 -0.45 3.52
CA GLY A 136 -12.73 -0.97 2.90
C GLY A 136 -13.16 -2.34 3.48
N VAL A 137 -12.19 -3.21 3.80
CA VAL A 137 -12.46 -4.49 4.48
C VAL A 137 -12.96 -4.26 5.91
N VAL A 138 -12.34 -3.36 6.68
CA VAL A 138 -12.79 -3.01 8.04
C VAL A 138 -14.20 -2.41 8.00
N GLN A 139 -14.48 -1.53 7.04
CA GLN A 139 -15.78 -0.89 6.83
C GLN A 139 -16.90 -1.93 6.63
N THR A 140 -16.62 -3.00 5.88
CA THR A 140 -17.62 -4.03 5.52
C THR A 140 -17.66 -5.22 6.49
N THR A 141 -16.78 -5.22 7.51
CA THR A 141 -16.74 -6.24 8.55
C THR A 141 -17.05 -5.66 9.93
N ALA A 142 -16.04 -5.18 10.66
CA ALA A 142 -16.19 -4.69 12.03
C ALA A 142 -16.82 -3.28 12.11
N GLY A 143 -16.79 -2.50 11.02
CA GLY A 143 -17.38 -1.16 10.98
C GLY A 143 -16.80 -0.21 12.02
N LEU A 144 -15.49 -0.32 12.30
CA LEU A 144 -14.83 0.48 13.34
C LEU A 144 -14.85 1.95 12.98
N ILE A 145 -15.59 2.75 13.77
CA ILE A 145 -15.63 4.20 13.60
C ILE A 145 -14.23 4.79 13.73
N TYR A 146 -13.94 5.81 12.93
CA TYR A 146 -12.61 6.40 12.86
C TYR A 146 -12.39 7.44 13.98
N GLN A 147 -12.51 7.00 15.22
CA GLN A 147 -12.42 7.85 16.41
C GLN A 147 -11.85 7.08 17.61
N SER A 148 -11.01 7.74 18.40
CA SER A 148 -10.45 7.20 19.66
C SER A 148 -9.87 5.79 19.49
N GLN A 149 -10.14 4.85 20.41
CA GLN A 149 -9.63 3.48 20.32
C GLN A 149 -10.19 2.68 19.14
N PRO A 150 -11.49 2.78 18.76
CA PRO A 150 -11.98 2.18 17.52
C PRO A 150 -11.22 2.64 16.28
N GLY A 151 -10.90 3.94 16.19
CA GLY A 151 -10.09 4.48 15.09
C GLY A 151 -8.66 3.96 15.13
N ALA A 152 -8.05 3.91 16.32
CA ALA A 152 -6.72 3.30 16.48
C ALA A 152 -6.70 1.81 16.10
N LEU A 153 -7.79 1.07 16.37
CA LEU A 153 -7.94 -0.31 15.92
C LEU A 153 -8.15 -0.41 14.40
N ASN A 154 -8.90 0.52 13.80
CA ASN A 154 -9.08 0.60 12.36
C ASN A 154 -7.71 0.74 11.65
N GLU A 155 -6.91 1.72 12.08
CA GLU A 155 -5.51 1.91 11.64
C GLU A 155 -4.64 0.68 11.90
N HIS A 156 -4.74 0.08 13.09
CA HIS A 156 -3.97 -1.10 13.44
C HIS A 156 -4.24 -2.27 12.49
N PHE A 157 -5.50 -2.56 12.17
CA PHE A 157 -5.83 -3.61 11.22
C PHE A 157 -5.29 -3.31 9.82
N ALA A 158 -5.39 -2.05 9.37
CA ALA A 158 -4.81 -1.63 8.10
C ALA A 158 -3.29 -1.84 8.04
N ASP A 159 -2.56 -1.52 9.11
CA ASP A 159 -1.11 -1.78 9.23
C ASP A 159 -0.76 -3.27 9.31
N VAL A 160 -1.53 -4.07 10.07
CA VAL A 160 -1.35 -5.52 10.17
C VAL A 160 -1.48 -6.15 8.79
N PHE A 161 -2.58 -5.89 8.09
CA PHE A 161 -2.82 -6.44 6.76
C PHE A 161 -1.82 -5.91 5.74
N GLY A 162 -1.47 -4.61 5.81
CA GLY A 162 -0.40 -4.02 5.03
C GLY A 162 0.93 -4.78 5.16
N SER A 163 1.32 -5.05 6.40
CA SER A 163 2.55 -5.78 6.71
C SER A 163 2.52 -7.24 6.25
N VAL A 164 1.46 -8.00 6.54
CA VAL A 164 1.41 -9.42 6.16
C VAL A 164 1.28 -9.60 4.64
N ILE A 165 0.61 -8.69 3.93
CA ILE A 165 0.53 -8.71 2.47
C ILE A 165 1.89 -8.37 1.86
N LYS A 166 2.58 -7.36 2.38
CA LYS A 166 3.97 -7.04 1.98
C LYS A 166 4.89 -8.24 2.19
N GLN A 167 4.76 -8.92 3.34
CA GLN A 167 5.53 -10.13 3.63
C GLN A 167 5.24 -11.25 2.63
N ALA A 168 3.97 -11.52 2.33
CA ALA A 168 3.57 -12.53 1.35
C ALA A 168 4.11 -12.19 -0.05
N PHE A 169 3.98 -10.93 -0.47
CA PHE A 169 4.49 -10.44 -1.75
C PHE A 169 6.01 -10.58 -1.87
N LYS A 170 6.75 -10.21 -0.81
CA LYS A 170 8.21 -10.35 -0.73
C LYS A 170 8.68 -11.76 -0.38
N LYS A 171 7.78 -12.72 -0.16
CA LYS A 171 8.06 -14.10 0.30
C LYS A 171 8.89 -14.15 1.59
N GLN A 172 8.56 -13.26 2.53
CA GLN A 172 9.23 -13.14 3.82
C GLN A 172 8.50 -13.94 4.90
N SER A 173 9.26 -14.49 5.84
CA SER A 173 8.73 -14.94 7.13
C SER A 173 8.58 -13.76 8.08
N ALA A 174 7.76 -13.93 9.13
CA ALA A 174 7.64 -12.96 10.22
C ALA A 174 9.00 -12.59 10.87
N LYS A 175 9.95 -13.53 10.91
CA LYS A 175 11.30 -13.31 11.46
C LYS A 175 12.17 -12.41 10.59
N THR A 176 11.96 -12.46 9.27
CA THR A 176 12.77 -11.74 8.27
C THR A 176 12.13 -10.45 7.77
N ALA A 177 10.86 -10.24 8.12
CA ALA A 177 10.10 -9.05 7.76
C ALA A 177 10.65 -7.80 8.46
N ASP A 178 10.55 -6.66 7.78
CA ASP A 178 10.97 -5.36 8.32
C ASP A 178 10.03 -4.86 9.42
N TRP A 179 8.72 -5.14 9.31
CA TRP A 179 7.66 -4.61 10.18
C TRP A 179 7.56 -3.08 10.15
N LEU A 180 7.98 -2.48 9.03
CA LEU A 180 7.90 -1.04 8.77
C LEU A 180 6.72 -0.76 7.85
N ILE A 181 6.03 0.36 8.10
CA ILE A 181 4.93 0.85 7.26
C ILE A 181 5.41 2.06 6.47
N GLY A 182 5.33 1.99 5.15
CA GLY A 182 5.65 3.11 4.26
C GLY A 182 7.14 3.41 4.12
N ASP A 183 8.02 2.43 4.36
CA ASP A 183 9.47 2.59 4.16
C ASP A 183 9.85 2.90 2.70
N ASN A 184 9.09 2.38 1.75
CA ASN A 184 9.35 2.57 0.32
C ASN A 184 8.89 3.93 -0.24
N ILE A 185 8.14 4.72 0.53
CA ILE A 185 7.66 6.04 0.09
C ILE A 185 8.47 7.18 0.67
N MET A 186 9.44 6.90 1.53
CA MET A 186 10.31 7.92 2.10
C MET A 186 11.17 8.58 1.02
N GLY A 187 11.25 9.91 1.08
CA GLY A 187 12.04 10.72 0.17
C GLY A 187 13.54 10.39 0.23
N PRO A 188 14.34 10.83 -0.78
CA PRO A 188 15.74 10.42 -0.91
C PRO A 188 16.62 10.70 0.31
N THR A 189 16.31 11.76 1.07
CA THR A 189 17.05 12.16 2.29
C THR A 189 16.62 11.40 3.54
N LEU A 190 15.49 10.69 3.48
CA LEU A 190 14.91 9.92 4.59
C LEU A 190 14.97 8.40 4.34
N LYS A 191 15.76 7.95 3.36
CA LYS A 191 15.94 6.53 3.05
C LYS A 191 16.32 5.72 4.29
N GLY A 192 15.61 4.60 4.49
CA GLY A 192 15.79 3.70 5.63
C GLY A 192 14.93 4.06 6.85
N GLN A 193 14.19 5.18 6.81
CA GLN A 193 13.13 5.48 7.77
C GLN A 193 11.79 4.94 7.25
N ALA A 194 10.74 5.08 8.05
CA ALA A 194 9.38 4.70 7.71
C ALA A 194 8.38 5.65 8.38
N ILE A 195 7.10 5.54 8.06
CA ILE A 195 6.05 6.28 8.75
C ILE A 195 5.82 5.70 10.14
N ARG A 196 5.78 4.36 10.23
CA ARG A 196 5.55 3.63 11.48
C ARG A 196 6.39 2.37 11.56
N SER A 197 6.59 1.89 12.78
CA SER A 197 7.27 0.64 13.10
C SER A 197 6.36 -0.22 13.96
N MET A 198 5.85 -1.32 13.41
CA MET A 198 5.02 -2.26 14.17
C MET A 198 5.83 -3.04 15.20
N LYS A 199 7.14 -3.20 14.96
CA LYS A 199 8.05 -3.91 15.86
C LYS A 199 8.48 -3.07 17.08
N ALA A 200 8.59 -1.77 16.89
CA ALA A 200 8.99 -0.81 17.91
C ALA A 200 8.32 0.55 17.61
N PRO A 201 7.05 0.76 18.02
CA PRO A 201 6.39 2.04 17.86
C PRO A 201 7.18 3.19 18.51
N GLY A 202 7.17 4.38 17.91
CA GLY A 202 7.92 5.54 18.42
C GLY A 202 9.38 5.60 17.93
N THR A 203 9.80 4.69 17.05
CA THR A 203 11.17 4.61 16.53
C THR A 203 11.29 4.65 15.01
N ALA A 204 10.20 4.89 14.27
CA ALA A 204 10.22 4.83 12.80
C ALA A 204 11.03 5.99 12.18
N TYR A 205 11.02 7.15 12.83
CA TYR A 205 11.75 8.35 12.41
C TYR A 205 12.14 9.24 13.60
N ASP A 206 13.28 9.91 13.47
CA ASP A 206 13.73 11.01 14.33
C ASP A 206 14.60 11.95 13.48
N ASN A 207 14.00 13.00 12.92
CA ASN A 207 14.66 13.88 11.97
C ASN A 207 14.04 15.29 11.95
N ARG A 208 14.75 16.26 11.37
CA ARG A 208 14.30 17.67 11.33
C ARG A 208 13.09 17.95 10.45
N LEU A 209 12.73 17.06 9.55
CA LEU A 209 11.63 17.25 8.59
C LEU A 209 10.29 16.77 9.16
N MET A 210 10.29 15.64 9.86
CA MET A 210 9.08 15.00 10.40
C MET A 210 8.99 15.07 11.92
N GLY A 211 10.05 15.53 12.61
CA GLY A 211 10.15 15.46 14.06
C GLY A 211 10.51 14.05 14.52
N LYS A 212 9.94 13.63 15.64
CA LYS A 212 10.09 12.30 16.22
C LYS A 212 8.77 11.55 16.15
N ASP A 213 8.84 10.25 15.85
CA ASP A 213 7.69 9.35 15.87
C ASP A 213 7.00 9.39 17.26
N PRO A 214 5.73 9.84 17.34
CA PRO A 214 5.03 10.02 18.61
C PRO A 214 4.31 8.75 19.09
N GLN A 215 4.34 7.64 18.35
CA GLN A 215 3.51 6.48 18.66
C GLN A 215 3.89 5.83 20.00
N PRO A 216 2.92 5.59 20.90
CA PRO A 216 3.16 4.81 22.11
C PRO A 216 3.25 3.32 21.79
N ASP A 217 4.11 2.59 22.52
CA ASP A 217 4.24 1.13 22.44
C ASP A 217 3.53 0.40 23.60
N HIS A 218 2.98 1.16 24.56
CA HIS A 218 2.34 0.62 25.76
C HIS A 218 1.16 1.50 26.19
N MET A 219 0.08 0.88 26.69
CA MET A 219 -1.13 1.59 27.17
C MET A 219 -0.91 2.56 28.32
N LYS A 220 0.27 2.51 28.97
CA LYS A 220 0.65 3.46 30.02
C LYS A 220 0.89 4.86 29.46
N ASP A 221 1.30 4.92 28.19
CA ASP A 221 1.60 6.14 27.43
C ASP A 221 0.49 6.41 26.41
N TYR A 222 -0.70 5.85 26.64
CA TYR A 222 -1.85 6.03 25.76
C TYR A 222 -2.18 7.52 25.58
N TYR A 223 -2.28 7.93 24.32
CA TYR A 223 -2.69 9.27 23.95
C TYR A 223 -4.23 9.39 23.96
N SER A 224 -4.77 10.28 24.80
CA SER A 224 -6.20 10.29 25.15
C SER A 224 -7.07 11.35 24.43
N GLY A 225 -6.63 11.92 23.31
CA GLY A 225 -7.44 12.83 22.46
C GLY A 225 -6.54 13.62 21.51
N SER A 226 -6.92 14.26 20.41
CA SER A 226 -8.22 14.62 19.82
C SER A 226 -8.81 13.56 18.89
#